data_AF-A0A9E5FFU8-F1
#
_entry.id   AF-A0A9E5FFU8-F1
#
_cell.length_a   1.000
_cell.length_b   1.000
_cell.length_c   1.000
_cell.angle_alpha   90.00
_cell.angle_beta   90.00
_cell.angle_gamma   90.00
#
_symmetry.space_group_name_H-M   'P 1'
#
loop_
_entity.id
_entity.type
_entity.pdbx_description
1 polymer ?
#
loop_
_entity_poly.entity_id
_entity_poly.type
_entity_poly.pdbx_seq_one_letter_code
_entity_poly.pdbx_strand_id
1 'polypeptide(L)'
;MSRLTASRQWLPGEDLYRRFAEGGKAAGRFRFVLWQQGESDVIENIATATYVDRLQIIHAGLDKEWGFSPRWLLAKSTLHPTVYRKPVEEARIREAIDQLWKRPGFGQGPDTDILAGENRGGVKSRRHFSPIGQRRAGLMWFASVWAAMHGEPKQ
;
A
#
# COMPACT_ATOMS: atom_id res chain seq x y z
N MET A 1 -12.74 18.18 3.01
CA MET A 1 -11.92 17.40 3.97
C MET A 1 -11.34 16.20 3.25
N SER A 2 -10.02 15.99 3.25
CA SER A 2 -9.43 14.74 2.75
C SER A 2 -9.90 13.60 3.65
N ARG A 3 -10.76 12.71 3.13
CA ARG A 3 -11.25 11.52 3.86
C ARG A 3 -10.06 10.57 3.98
N LEU A 4 -9.64 10.28 5.21
CA LEU A 4 -8.66 9.22 5.48
C LEU A 4 -9.32 7.87 5.18
N THR A 5 -8.63 6.98 4.46
CA THR A 5 -9.15 5.68 4.04
C THR A 5 -8.28 4.57 4.63
N ALA A 6 -8.80 3.88 5.64
CA ALA A 6 -8.23 2.67 6.21
C ALA A 6 -8.59 1.44 5.38
N SER A 7 -7.87 0.35 5.58
CA SER A 7 -8.06 -0.93 4.87
C SER A 7 -9.50 -1.44 4.90
N ARG A 8 -10.26 -1.16 5.98
CA ARG A 8 -11.68 -1.56 6.06
C ARG A 8 -12.55 -0.95 4.97
N GLN A 9 -12.27 0.28 4.52
CA GLN A 9 -13.05 0.93 3.45
C GLN A 9 -12.73 0.36 2.06
N TRP A 10 -11.75 -0.54 1.97
CA TRP A 10 -11.39 -1.24 0.75
C TRP A 10 -11.90 -2.68 0.73
N LEU A 11 -12.60 -3.15 1.76
CA LEU A 11 -13.18 -4.49 1.80
C LEU A 11 -14.31 -4.68 0.76
N PRO A 12 -14.57 -5.93 0.31
CA PRO A 12 -15.73 -6.22 -0.53
C PRO A 12 -17.03 -5.66 0.04
N GLY A 13 -17.84 -5.06 -0.83
CA GLY A 13 -19.07 -4.35 -0.45
C GLY A 13 -18.89 -2.85 -0.22
N GLU A 14 -17.65 -2.36 -0.07
CA GLU A 14 -17.37 -0.94 0.09
C GLU A 14 -17.18 -0.21 -1.26
N ASP A 15 -17.40 1.10 -1.26
CA ASP A 15 -17.30 1.94 -2.46
C ASP A 15 -15.90 1.94 -3.09
N LEU A 16 -14.84 1.94 -2.27
CA LEU A 16 -13.47 1.94 -2.80
C LEU A 16 -13.12 0.59 -3.43
N TYR A 17 -13.58 -0.51 -2.83
CA TYR A 17 -13.43 -1.85 -3.42
C TYR A 17 -14.08 -1.92 -4.80
N ARG A 18 -15.34 -1.50 -4.91
CA ARG A 18 -16.08 -1.50 -6.17
C ARG A 18 -15.36 -0.71 -7.25
N ARG A 19 -14.93 0.51 -6.94
CA ARG A 19 -14.16 1.36 -7.87
C ARG A 19 -12.81 0.74 -8.25
N PHE A 20 -12.17 0.04 -7.32
CA PHE A 20 -10.91 -0.65 -7.61
C PHE A 20 -11.12 -1.85 -8.54
N ALA A 21 -12.17 -2.64 -8.31
CA ALA A 21 -12.56 -3.73 -9.18
C ALA A 21 -12.85 -3.22 -10.60
N GLU A 22 -13.67 -2.17 -10.73
CA GLU A 22 -13.99 -1.52 -12.01
C GLU A 22 -12.75 -0.98 -12.72
N GLY A 23 -11.87 -0.28 -12.00
CA GLY A 23 -10.62 0.25 -12.54
C GLY A 23 -9.70 -0.85 -13.07
N GLY A 24 -9.56 -1.95 -12.34
CA GLY A 24 -8.77 -3.10 -12.80
C GLY A 24 -9.37 -3.78 -14.03
N LYS A 25 -10.71 -3.93 -14.10
CA LYS A 25 -11.40 -4.44 -15.30
C LYS A 25 -11.15 -3.54 -16.52
N ALA A 26 -11.25 -2.23 -16.34
CA ALA A 26 -11.01 -1.26 -17.41
C ALA A 26 -9.55 -1.24 -17.89
N ALA A 27 -8.59 -1.48 -17.00
CA ALA A 27 -7.17 -1.58 -17.34
C ALA A 27 -6.81 -2.84 -18.16
N GLY A 28 -7.67 -3.87 -18.14
CA GLY A 28 -7.39 -5.16 -18.80
C GLY A 28 -6.32 -5.97 -18.07
N ARG A 29 -5.44 -6.66 -18.81
CA ARG A 29 -4.34 -7.42 -18.19
C ARG A 29 -3.19 -6.52 -17.77
N PHE A 30 -2.80 -6.60 -16.51
CA PHE A 30 -1.64 -5.91 -15.94
C PHE A 30 -0.80 -6.86 -15.10
N ARG A 31 0.44 -6.45 -14.81
CA ARG A 31 1.41 -7.30 -14.10
C ARG A 31 1.35 -7.15 -12.59
N PHE A 32 1.20 -5.91 -12.13
CA PHE A 32 1.28 -5.59 -10.71
C PHE A 32 0.21 -4.60 -10.27
N VAL A 33 -0.17 -4.72 -9.01
CA VAL A 33 -0.81 -3.65 -8.23
C VAL A 33 0.26 -2.99 -7.37
N LEU A 34 0.36 -1.66 -7.41
CA LEU A 34 1.22 -0.90 -6.49
C LEU A 34 0.36 -0.38 -5.34
N TRP A 35 0.50 -0.97 -4.15
CA TRP A 35 -0.29 -0.63 -2.99
C TRP A 35 0.48 0.27 -2.03
N GLN A 36 0.02 1.51 -1.87
CA GLN A 36 0.56 2.46 -0.90
C GLN A 36 -0.56 2.96 0.00
N GLN A 37 -0.67 2.34 1.17
CA GLN A 37 -1.65 2.65 2.19
C GLN A 37 -1.17 2.08 3.52
N GLY A 38 -1.55 2.70 4.63
CA GLY A 38 -1.38 2.13 5.98
C GLY A 38 -1.57 3.16 7.09
N GLU A 39 -1.43 4.45 6.78
CA GLU A 39 -1.45 5.54 7.76
C GLU A 39 -2.79 5.62 8.51
N SER A 40 -3.90 5.34 7.83
CA SER A 40 -5.23 5.39 8.45
C SER A 40 -5.46 4.21 9.40
N ASP A 41 -4.88 3.04 9.12
CA ASP A 41 -4.95 1.87 10.00
C ASP A 41 -4.07 2.04 11.25
N VAL A 42 -2.98 2.81 11.15
CA VAL A 42 -2.20 3.29 12.31
C VAL A 42 -3.04 4.23 13.20
N ILE A 43 -3.82 5.13 12.59
CA ILE A 43 -4.74 6.01 13.33
C ILE A 43 -5.81 5.18 14.05
N GLU A 44 -6.44 4.23 13.34
CA GLU A 44 -7.44 3.30 13.89
C GLU A 44 -6.85 2.30 14.90
N ASN A 45 -5.52 2.21 15.01
CA ASN A 45 -4.83 1.35 15.97
C ASN A 45 -5.24 -0.12 15.88
N ILE A 46 -5.35 -0.64 14.65
CA ILE A 46 -5.71 -2.04 14.44
C ILE A 46 -4.54 -2.98 14.76
N ALA A 47 -4.84 -4.24 15.03
CA ALA A 47 -3.83 -5.28 15.19
C ALA A 47 -3.19 -5.66 13.84
N THR A 48 -1.95 -6.15 13.89
CA THR A 48 -1.23 -6.70 12.74
C THR A 48 -2.08 -7.72 11.98
N ALA A 49 -2.67 -8.70 12.67
CA ALA A 49 -3.52 -9.73 12.07
C ALA A 49 -4.71 -9.14 11.31
N THR A 50 -5.34 -8.10 11.85
CA THR A 50 -6.48 -7.43 11.20
C THR A 50 -6.09 -6.80 9.87
N TYR A 51 -4.92 -6.16 9.78
CA TYR A 51 -4.45 -5.59 8.51
C TYR A 51 -4.14 -6.68 7.48
N VAL A 52 -3.47 -7.76 7.92
CA VAL A 52 -3.16 -8.92 7.08
C VAL A 52 -4.44 -9.55 6.51
N ASP A 53 -5.41 -9.85 7.39
CA ASP A 53 -6.67 -10.49 7.00
C ASP A 53 -7.44 -9.63 5.99
N ARG A 54 -7.53 -8.32 6.23
CA ARG A 54 -8.21 -7.40 5.32
C ARG A 54 -7.54 -7.38 3.95
N LEU A 55 -6.22 -7.26 3.87
CA LEU A 55 -5.53 -7.24 2.58
C LEU A 55 -5.67 -8.56 1.82
N GLN A 56 -5.70 -9.71 2.51
CA GLN A 56 -5.97 -11.00 1.87
C GLN A 56 -7.40 -11.10 1.33
N ILE A 57 -8.40 -10.63 2.10
CA ILE A 57 -9.80 -10.60 1.66
C ILE A 57 -9.95 -9.71 0.42
N ILE A 58 -9.32 -8.53 0.42
CA ILE A 58 -9.35 -7.59 -0.71
C ILE A 58 -8.72 -8.23 -1.93
N HIS A 59 -7.52 -8.78 -1.80
CA HIS A 59 -6.79 -9.43 -2.88
C HIS A 59 -7.60 -10.60 -3.48
N ALA A 60 -8.06 -11.53 -2.63
CA ALA A 60 -8.82 -12.69 -3.09
C ALA A 60 -10.18 -12.32 -3.72
N GLY A 61 -10.79 -11.22 -3.26
CA GLY A 61 -11.98 -10.67 -3.89
C GLY A 61 -11.68 -10.12 -5.28
N LEU A 62 -10.64 -9.31 -5.42
CA LEU A 62 -10.28 -8.68 -6.69
C LEU A 62 -9.76 -9.69 -7.72
N ASP A 63 -9.08 -10.76 -7.29
CA ASP A 63 -8.71 -11.87 -8.17
C ASP A 63 -9.95 -12.48 -8.86
N LYS A 64 -11.05 -12.66 -8.10
CA LYS A 64 -12.31 -13.18 -8.64
C LYS A 64 -12.99 -12.17 -9.57
N GLU A 65 -12.99 -10.89 -9.19
CA GLU A 65 -13.58 -9.82 -10.00
C GLU A 65 -12.85 -9.64 -11.35
N TRP A 66 -11.52 -9.77 -11.35
CA TRP A 66 -10.70 -9.59 -12.55
C TRP A 66 -10.55 -10.86 -13.38
N GLY A 67 -10.75 -12.04 -12.78
CA GLY A 67 -10.55 -13.33 -13.45
C GLY A 67 -9.08 -13.70 -13.66
N PHE A 68 -8.16 -12.97 -13.04
CA PHE A 68 -6.72 -13.27 -12.96
C PHE A 68 -6.12 -12.65 -11.70
N SER A 69 -4.94 -13.12 -11.30
CA SER A 69 -4.28 -12.68 -10.07
C SER A 69 -2.93 -11.99 -10.36
N PRO A 70 -2.91 -10.66 -10.49
CA PRO A 70 -1.67 -9.88 -10.59
C PRO A 70 -0.98 -9.81 -9.23
N ARG A 71 0.35 -9.72 -9.21
CA ARG A 71 1.11 -9.63 -7.95
C ARG A 71 0.98 -8.22 -7.34
N TRP A 72 0.71 -8.11 -6.04
CA TRP A 72 0.62 -6.84 -5.32
C TRP A 72 1.94 -6.49 -4.67
N LEU A 73 2.56 -5.40 -5.09
CA LEU A 73 3.74 -4.84 -4.45
C LEU A 73 3.29 -3.86 -3.36
N LEU A 74 3.58 -4.18 -2.10
CA LEU A 74 3.12 -3.40 -0.96
C LEU A 74 4.24 -2.49 -0.44
N ALA A 75 4.02 -1.19 -0.40
CA ALA A 75 4.96 -0.25 0.23
C ALA A 75 4.78 -0.20 1.74
N LYS A 76 5.88 0.08 2.46
CA LYS A 76 5.78 0.59 3.84
C LYS A 76 5.48 2.09 3.75
N SER A 77 4.22 2.44 4.06
CA SER A 77 3.66 3.80 4.05
C SER A 77 2.83 3.98 5.31
N THR A 78 3.52 4.10 6.44
CA THR A 78 2.91 4.17 7.77
C THR A 78 3.16 5.51 8.46
N LEU A 79 3.92 6.41 7.85
CA LEU A 79 4.28 7.69 8.46
C LEU A 79 3.29 8.82 8.11
N HIS A 80 2.67 9.42 9.12
CA HIS A 80 1.90 10.66 8.99
C HIS A 80 2.33 11.73 10.03
N PRO A 81 3.47 12.42 9.81
CA PRO A 81 4.25 13.08 10.87
C PRO A 81 3.61 14.37 11.44
N THR A 82 2.47 14.83 10.91
CA THR A 82 1.69 15.95 11.48
C THR A 82 0.37 15.53 12.11
N VAL A 83 -0.07 14.28 11.91
CA VAL A 83 -1.34 13.79 12.44
C VAL A 83 -1.09 12.89 13.64
N TYR A 84 -0.01 12.12 13.62
CA TYR A 84 0.40 11.33 14.77
C TYR A 84 1.93 11.13 14.82
N ARG A 85 2.37 10.66 15.98
CA ARG A 85 3.65 10.00 16.18
C ARG A 85 3.36 8.74 16.99
N LYS A 86 3.27 7.59 16.32
CA LYS A 86 2.76 6.34 16.89
C LYS A 86 3.69 5.19 16.52
N PRO A 87 4.96 5.21 16.98
CA PRO A 87 5.98 4.27 16.50
C PRO A 87 5.62 2.81 16.77
N VAL A 88 4.87 2.52 17.84
CA VAL A 88 4.42 1.16 18.17
C VAL A 88 3.35 0.70 17.18
N GLU A 89 2.37 1.54 16.87
CA GLU A 89 1.29 1.23 15.93
C GLU A 89 1.80 1.21 14.47
N GLU A 90 2.72 2.12 14.12
CA GLU A 90 3.45 2.10 12.86
C GLU A 90 4.17 0.76 12.69
N ALA A 91 4.89 0.29 13.73
CA ALA A 91 5.57 -1.00 13.70
C ALA A 91 4.60 -2.19 13.49
N ARG A 92 3.38 -2.15 14.04
CA ARG A 92 2.38 -3.21 13.83
C ARG A 92 1.94 -3.32 12.36
N ILE A 93 1.72 -2.20 11.69
CA ILE A 93 1.34 -2.19 10.27
C ILE A 93 2.54 -2.55 9.38
N ARG A 94 3.75 -2.09 9.73
CA ARG A 94 4.98 -2.50 9.03
C ARG A 94 5.22 -4.00 9.12
N GLU A 95 5.03 -4.60 10.30
CA GLU A 95 5.10 -6.05 10.51
C GLU A 95 4.02 -6.78 9.69
N ALA A 96 2.81 -6.25 9.59
CA ALA A 96 1.76 -6.84 8.75
C ALA A 96 2.17 -6.88 7.27
N ILE A 97 2.81 -5.81 6.78
CA ILE A 97 3.36 -5.72 5.42
C ILE A 97 4.49 -6.73 5.24
N ASP A 98 5.40 -6.86 6.21
CA ASP A 98 6.48 -7.86 6.18
C ASP A 98 5.95 -9.31 6.15
N GLN A 99 4.83 -9.59 6.83
CA GLN A 99 4.16 -10.88 6.74
C GLN A 99 3.49 -11.10 5.39
N LEU A 100 2.80 -10.08 4.85
CA LEU A 100 2.15 -10.16 3.54
C LEU A 100 3.17 -10.38 2.42
N TRP A 101 4.34 -9.74 2.46
CA TRP A 101 5.40 -9.93 1.46
C TRP A 101 5.85 -11.39 1.26
N LYS A 102 5.63 -12.25 2.26
CA LYS A 102 5.97 -13.67 2.23
C LYS A 102 4.83 -14.57 1.76
N ARG A 103 3.65 -14.02 1.48
CA ARG A 103 2.45 -14.76 1.08
C ARG A 103 2.28 -14.75 -0.45
N PRO A 104 1.69 -15.80 -1.05
CA PRO A 104 1.37 -15.83 -2.47
C PRO A 104 0.51 -14.62 -2.87
N GLY A 105 0.73 -14.11 -4.09
CA GLY A 105 0.05 -12.92 -4.61
C GLY A 105 0.67 -11.59 -4.18
N PHE A 106 1.56 -11.57 -3.18
CA PHE A 106 2.17 -10.35 -2.67
C PHE A 106 3.68 -10.27 -2.95
N GLY A 107 4.23 -9.07 -2.86
CA GLY A 107 5.65 -8.81 -3.08
C GLY A 107 6.12 -7.49 -2.47
N GLN A 108 7.44 -7.33 -2.44
CA GLN A 108 8.10 -6.18 -1.83
C GLN A 108 7.89 -4.92 -2.67
N GLY A 109 7.21 -3.93 -2.08
CA GLY A 109 7.24 -2.54 -2.53
C GLY A 109 8.29 -1.73 -1.75
N PRO A 110 8.41 -0.42 -2.03
CA PRO A 110 9.41 0.42 -1.39
C PRO A 110 9.07 0.75 0.07
N ASP A 111 10.09 1.06 0.88
CA ASP A 111 9.89 1.67 2.19
C ASP A 111 9.85 3.20 2.05
N THR A 112 8.66 3.75 1.83
CA THR A 112 8.47 5.18 1.57
C THR A 112 8.49 6.03 2.85
N ASP A 113 8.47 5.40 4.03
CA ASP A 113 8.58 6.11 5.31
C ASP A 113 9.95 6.78 5.48
N ILE A 114 11.00 6.29 4.79
CA ILE A 114 12.35 6.88 4.82
C ILE A 114 12.40 8.28 4.18
N LEU A 115 11.40 8.62 3.36
CA LEU A 115 11.30 9.92 2.70
C LEU A 115 10.82 10.99 3.70
N ALA A 116 11.76 11.51 4.49
CA ALA A 116 11.58 12.59 5.45
C ALA A 116 12.13 13.94 4.92
N GLY A 117 12.10 14.99 5.76
CA GLY A 117 12.68 16.29 5.44
C GLY A 117 12.03 16.95 4.21
N GLU A 118 12.84 17.40 3.26
CA GLU A 118 12.39 18.07 2.02
C GLU A 118 11.45 17.21 1.16
N ASN A 119 11.44 15.88 1.37
CA ASN A 119 10.52 14.98 0.69
C ASN A 119 9.07 15.14 1.18
N ARG A 120 8.84 15.83 2.30
CA ARG A 120 7.53 16.06 2.87
C ARG A 120 7.22 17.56 2.77
N GLY A 121 6.01 17.89 2.35
CA GLY A 121 5.57 19.28 2.24
C GLY A 121 5.41 19.95 3.61
N GLY A 122 5.03 21.23 3.62
CA GLY A 122 4.81 21.99 4.85
C GLY A 122 3.58 21.55 5.66
N VAL A 123 3.32 22.24 6.77
CA VAL A 123 2.16 21.98 7.65
C VAL A 123 0.82 22.02 6.89
N LYS A 124 0.70 22.92 5.90
CA LYS A 124 -0.51 23.04 5.07
C LYS A 124 -0.81 21.79 4.22
N SER A 125 0.22 21.04 3.81
CA SER A 125 0.02 19.75 3.12
C SER A 125 -0.14 18.58 4.09
N ARG A 126 -0.25 18.85 5.40
CA ARG A 126 -0.15 17.85 6.47
C ARG A 126 1.11 16.97 6.35
N ARG A 127 2.19 17.53 5.75
CA ARG A 127 3.43 16.81 5.43
C ARG A 127 3.21 15.54 4.59
N HIS A 128 2.22 15.50 3.69
CA HIS A 128 2.25 14.56 2.56
C HIS A 128 3.50 14.81 1.68
N PHE A 129 3.83 13.91 0.77
CA PHE A 129 4.98 14.09 -0.11
C PHE A 129 4.94 15.45 -0.82
N SER A 130 6.06 16.16 -0.76
CA SER A 130 6.33 17.34 -1.57
C SER A 130 6.50 16.92 -3.05
N PRO A 131 6.56 17.86 -4.00
CA PRO A 131 6.85 17.51 -5.39
C PRO A 131 8.15 16.72 -5.58
N ILE A 132 9.20 17.03 -4.81
CA ILE A 132 10.45 16.23 -4.85
C ILE A 132 10.28 14.87 -4.19
N GLY A 133 9.51 14.79 -3.09
CA GLY A 133 9.17 13.52 -2.45
C GLY A 133 8.40 12.57 -3.36
N GLN A 134 7.43 13.08 -4.13
CA GLN A 134 6.68 12.29 -5.11
C GLN A 134 7.60 11.73 -6.21
N ARG A 135 8.54 12.53 -6.71
CA ARG A 135 9.53 12.06 -7.71
C ARG A 135 10.44 10.97 -7.15
N ARG A 136 10.93 11.14 -5.92
CA ARG A 136 11.79 10.14 -5.26
C ARG A 136 11.02 8.87 -4.92
N ALA A 137 9.77 8.97 -4.44
CA ALA A 137 8.89 7.82 -4.25
C ALA A 137 8.65 7.09 -5.58
N GLY A 138 8.46 7.82 -6.69
CA GLY A 138 8.36 7.25 -8.03
C GLY A 138 9.61 6.45 -8.44
N LEU A 139 10.81 6.95 -8.15
CA LEU A 139 12.06 6.20 -8.40
C LEU A 139 12.16 4.93 -7.53
N MET A 140 11.72 4.99 -6.28
CA MET A 140 11.69 3.83 -5.39
C MET A 140 10.72 2.77 -5.91
N TRP A 141 9.52 3.18 -6.35
CA TRP A 141 8.56 2.30 -7.00
C TRP A 141 9.10 1.68 -8.29
N PHE A 142 9.77 2.48 -9.13
CA PHE A 142 10.44 1.98 -10.33
C PHE A 142 11.46 0.88 -9.98
N ALA A 143 12.29 1.10 -8.96
CA ALA A 143 13.25 0.09 -8.51
C ALA A 143 12.55 -1.19 -8.02
N SER A 144 11.48 -1.09 -7.24
CA SER A 144 10.69 -2.26 -6.79
C SER A 144 10.04 -3.01 -7.95
N VAL A 145 9.45 -2.32 -8.92
CA VAL A 145 8.86 -2.94 -10.11
C VAL A 145 9.95 -3.59 -10.96
N TRP A 146 11.07 -2.92 -11.16
CA TRP A 146 12.22 -3.48 -11.89
C TRP A 146 12.73 -4.75 -11.22
N ALA A 147 12.92 -4.74 -9.90
CA ALA A 147 13.31 -5.90 -9.14
C ALA A 147 12.25 -7.02 -9.24
N ALA A 148 10.95 -6.72 -9.12
CA ALA A 148 9.90 -7.72 -9.25
C ALA A 148 9.79 -8.34 -10.66
N MET A 149 10.19 -7.59 -11.69
CA MET A 149 10.23 -8.07 -13.08
C MET A 149 11.43 -8.97 -13.39
N HIS A 150 12.55 -8.82 -12.66
CA HIS A 150 13.83 -9.46 -12.98
C HIS A 150 14.40 -10.33 -11.85
N GLY A 151 13.81 -10.26 -10.67
CA GLY A 151 14.14 -11.03 -9.48
C GLY A 151 13.14 -12.15 -9.26
N GLU A 152 13.27 -13.23 -10.02
CA GLU A 152 13.74 -14.54 -9.54
C GLU A 152 14.08 -15.45 -10.75
N PRO A 153 15.16 -16.26 -10.69
CA PRO A 153 15.33 -17.43 -11.55
C PRO A 153 14.28 -18.49 -11.25
N LYS A 154 13.92 -19.26 -12.28
CA LYS A 154 13.04 -20.44 -12.25
C LYS A 154 13.37 -21.38 -11.09
N GLN A 155 12.34 -21.84 -10.37
CA GLN A 155 12.34 -23.23 -9.85
C GLN A 155 11.86 -24.15 -10.98
#